data_AF-A0A2D6TYW7-F1
#
_entry.id   AF-A0A2D6TYW7-F1
#
_cell.length_a   1.000
_cell.length_b   1.000
_cell.length_c   1.000
_cell.angle_alpha   90.00
_cell.angle_beta   90.00
_cell.angle_gamma   90.00
#
_symmetry.space_group_name_H-M   'P 1'
#
loop_
_entity.id
_entity.type
_entity.pdbx_description
1 polymer ?
#
loop_
_entity_poly.entity_id
_entity_poly.type
_entity_poly.pdbx_seq_one_letter_code
_entity_poly.pdbx_strand_id
1 'polypeptide(L)'
;MIEGQETYDIYYDEQGDFLEITFGIPPETEYSEEIEPGVFITRDEETNEIKGIGIISFKKRVEILKRVLEKINKKLPLEISIPNEN
;
A
#
# COMPACT_ATOMS: atom_id res chain seq x y z
N MET A 1 5.40 -3.40 27.20
CA MET A 1 4.51 -2.65 26.30
C MET A 1 5.43 -1.95 25.33
N ILE A 2 5.58 -2.48 24.12
CA ILE A 2 6.45 -1.90 23.09
C ILE A 2 5.59 -0.96 22.26
N GLU A 3 5.81 0.33 22.46
CA GLU A 3 5.20 1.43 21.72
C GLU A 3 5.67 1.40 20.26
N GLY A 4 4.72 1.33 19.32
CA GLY A 4 4.79 2.02 18.03
C GLY A 4 5.98 1.72 17.11
N GLN A 5 6.26 0.46 16.77
CA GLN A 5 6.98 0.22 15.51
C GLN A 5 5.98 0.39 14.37
N GLU A 6 6.10 1.48 13.59
CA GLU A 6 5.51 1.58 12.26
C GLU A 6 6.19 0.54 11.35
N THR A 7 5.81 -0.73 11.51
CA THR A 7 6.23 -1.82 10.62
C THR A 7 5.49 -1.64 9.30
N TYR A 8 6.20 -1.53 8.19
CA TYR A 8 5.58 -1.57 6.88
C TYR A 8 6.04 -2.83 6.17
N ASP A 9 5.06 -3.61 5.72
CA ASP A 9 5.29 -4.82 4.92
C ASP A 9 4.88 -4.51 3.49
N ILE A 10 5.73 -4.88 2.55
CA ILE A 10 5.50 -4.66 1.13
C ILE A 10 5.66 -5.99 0.44
N TYR A 11 4.58 -6.45 -0.16
CA TYR A 11 4.52 -7.69 -0.90
C TYR A 11 4.23 -7.38 -2.37
N TYR A 12 5.11 -7.81 -3.27
CA TYR A 12 4.87 -7.71 -4.70
C TYR A 12 4.82 -9.09 -5.33
N ASP A 13 3.67 -9.41 -5.93
CA ASP A 13 3.47 -10.62 -6.72
C ASP A 13 3.73 -10.32 -8.19
N GLU A 14 4.85 -10.82 -8.72
CA GLU A 14 5.22 -10.62 -10.12
C GLU A 14 4.32 -11.37 -11.10
N GLN A 15 3.72 -12.49 -10.68
CA GLN A 15 2.88 -13.34 -11.55
C GLN A 15 1.48 -12.75 -11.74
N GLY A 16 0.91 -12.19 -10.67
CA GLY A 16 -0.37 -11.49 -10.66
C GLY A 16 -0.27 -9.99 -10.97
N ASP A 17 0.94 -9.44 -11.06
CA ASP A 17 1.22 -8.00 -11.14
C ASP A 17 0.48 -7.22 -10.04
N PHE A 18 0.57 -7.71 -8.81
CA PHE A 18 -0.16 -7.18 -7.65
C PHE A 18 0.82 -6.71 -6.58
N LEU A 19 0.69 -5.45 -6.19
CA LEU A 19 1.46 -4.85 -5.10
C LEU A 19 0.54 -4.65 -3.91
N GLU A 20 0.92 -5.20 -2.76
CA GLU A 20 0.27 -4.97 -1.48
C GLU A 20 1.26 -4.31 -0.53
N ILE A 21 0.79 -3.28 0.16
CA ILE A 21 1.54 -2.57 1.18
C ILE A 21 0.69 -2.56 2.43
N THR A 22 1.21 -3.04 3.54
CA THR A 22 0.57 -3.02 4.85
C THR A 22 1.34 -2.08 5.77
N PHE A 23 0.63 -1.29 6.55
CA PHE A 23 1.16 -0.30 7.47
C PHE A 23 0.73 -0.62 8.91
N GLY A 24 1.73 -0.82 9.76
CA GLY A 24 1.57 -1.09 11.18
C GLY A 24 1.04 -2.50 11.46
N ILE A 25 0.20 -2.59 12.48
CA ILE A 25 -0.41 -3.82 12.95
C ILE A 25 -1.78 -3.95 12.27
N PRO A 26 -2.15 -5.14 11.75
CA PRO A 26 -3.48 -5.38 11.24
C PRO A 26 -4.51 -5.12 12.36
N PRO A 27 -5.50 -4.26 12.12
CA PRO A 27 -6.51 -3.95 13.11
C PRO A 27 -7.50 -5.11 13.28
N GLU A 28 -8.31 -5.08 14.35
CA GLU A 28 -9.39 -6.06 14.51
C GLU A 28 -10.49 -5.86 13.46
N THR A 29 -10.73 -4.62 13.04
CA THR A 29 -11.71 -4.25 12.03
C THR A 29 -11.08 -3.34 10.97
N GLU A 30 -11.03 -3.86 9.75
CA GLU A 30 -10.60 -3.12 8.56
C GLU A 30 -11.61 -3.28 7.44
N TYR A 31 -11.66 -2.27 6.57
CA TYR A 31 -12.40 -2.34 5.34
C TYR A 31 -11.51 -1.85 4.20
N SER A 32 -11.68 -2.47 3.04
CA SER A 32 -10.97 -2.10 1.82
C SER A 32 -11.92 -1.37 0.88
N GLU A 33 -11.54 -0.17 0.45
CA GLU A 33 -12.27 0.63 -0.51
C GLU A 33 -11.46 0.79 -1.79
N GLU A 34 -12.11 0.62 -2.96
CA GLU A 34 -11.50 0.96 -4.23
C GLU A 34 -11.62 2.46 -4.45
N ILE A 35 -10.49 3.17 -4.39
CA ILE A 35 -10.48 4.63 -4.57
C ILE A 35 -10.28 5.03 -6.04
N GLU A 36 -9.63 4.16 -6.82
CA GLU A 36 -9.36 4.31 -8.24
C GLU A 36 -9.36 2.93 -8.89
N PRO A 37 -9.61 2.82 -10.21
CA PRO A 37 -9.64 1.54 -10.91
C PRO A 37 -8.35 0.73 -10.66
N GLY A 38 -8.45 -0.34 -9.89
CA GLY A 38 -7.32 -1.20 -9.54
C GLY A 38 -6.40 -0.69 -8.44
N VAL A 39 -6.85 0.29 -7.65
CA VAL A 39 -6.22 0.70 -6.39
C VAL A 39 -7.21 0.58 -5.26
N PHE A 40 -6.85 -0.26 -4.30
CA PHE A 40 -7.58 -0.52 -3.06
C PHE A 40 -6.81 0.12 -1.92
N ILE A 41 -7.52 0.81 -1.02
CA ILE A 41 -6.96 1.28 0.24
C ILE A 41 -7.69 0.54 1.35
N THR A 42 -6.91 -0.07 2.23
CA THR A 42 -7.38 -0.70 3.45
C THR A 42 -7.27 0.31 4.58
N ARG A 43 -8.39 0.58 5.23
CA ARG A 43 -8.47 1.47 6.39
C ARG A 43 -9.06 0.75 7.58
N ASP A 44 -8.61 1.15 8.75
CA ASP A 44 -9.16 0.75 10.02
C ASP A 44 -10.52 1.43 10.22
N GLU A 45 -11.54 0.66 10.57
CA GLU A 45 -12.91 1.17 10.70
C GLU A 45 -13.07 2.10 11.92
N GLU A 46 -12.30 1.87 12.98
CA GLU A 46 -12.43 2.60 14.25
C GLU A 46 -11.69 3.94 14.24
N THR A 47 -10.50 3.97 13.66
CA THR A 47 -9.55 5.09 13.67
C THR A 47 -9.48 5.83 12.34
N ASN A 48 -10.01 5.23 11.27
CA ASN A 48 -9.93 5.73 9.91
C ASN A 48 -8.48 5.89 9.40
N GLU A 49 -7.54 5.20 10.06
CA GLU A 49 -6.14 5.17 9.65
C GLU A 49 -5.96 4.23 8.46
N ILE A 50 -5.07 4.62 7.53
CA ILE A 50 -4.70 3.76 6.40
C ILE A 50 -3.77 2.66 6.91
N LYS A 51 -4.26 1.42 6.86
CA LYS A 51 -3.53 0.22 7.25
C LYS A 51 -2.98 -0.55 6.06
N GLY A 52 -3.45 -0.26 4.84
CA GLY A 52 -2.88 -0.89 3.65
C GLY A 52 -3.26 -0.26 2.32
N ILE A 53 -2.52 -0.64 1.27
CA ILE A 53 -2.78 -0.26 -0.12
C ILE A 53 -2.54 -1.50 -0.99
N GLY A 54 -3.54 -1.89 -1.77
CA GLY A 54 -3.44 -2.92 -2.81
C GLY A 54 -3.51 -2.29 -4.20
N ILE A 55 -2.58 -2.61 -5.09
CA ILE A 55 -2.55 -2.13 -6.48
C ILE A 55 -2.46 -3.33 -7.41
N ILE A 56 -3.49 -3.53 -8.22
CA ILE A 56 -3.46 -4.52 -9.31
C ILE A 56 -2.90 -3.89 -10.58
N SER A 57 -2.21 -4.69 -11.39
CA SER A 57 -1.51 -4.23 -12.60
C SER A 57 -0.47 -3.14 -12.31
N PHE A 58 0.32 -3.31 -11.25
CA PHE A 58 1.27 -2.29 -10.77
C PHE A 58 2.28 -1.85 -11.84
N LYS A 59 2.83 -2.79 -12.64
CA LYS A 59 3.79 -2.47 -13.72
C LYS A 59 3.27 -1.41 -14.70
N LYS A 60 1.96 -1.36 -14.93
CA LYS A 60 1.32 -0.39 -15.84
C LYS A 60 0.86 0.89 -15.14
N ARG A 61 0.91 0.93 -13.81
CA ARG A 61 0.23 1.94 -12.96
C ARG A 61 1.15 2.56 -11.90
N VAL A 62 2.46 2.50 -12.11
CA VAL A 62 3.47 3.11 -11.21
C VAL A 62 3.19 4.60 -10.93
N GLU A 63 2.64 5.32 -11.91
CA GLU A 63 2.22 6.72 -11.75
C GLU A 63 1.04 6.89 -10.78
N ILE A 64 0.12 5.91 -10.72
CA ILE A 64 -1.02 5.93 -9.80
C ILE A 64 -0.53 5.75 -8.37
N LEU A 65 0.44 4.86 -8.12
CA LEU A 65 1.06 4.73 -6.80
C LEU A 65 1.57 6.09 -6.31
N LYS A 66 2.32 6.83 -7.15
CA LYS A 66 2.80 8.17 -6.76
C LYS A 66 1.65 9.11 -6.35
N ARG A 67 0.58 9.17 -7.14
CA ARG A 67 -0.59 9.99 -6.81
C ARG A 67 -1.26 9.56 -5.52
N VAL A 68 -1.38 8.26 -5.29
CA VAL A 68 -1.99 7.69 -4.07
C VAL A 68 -1.13 8.06 -2.86
N LEU A 69 0.19 7.88 -2.95
CA LEU A 69 1.15 8.28 -1.90
C LEU A 69 1.06 9.77 -1.56
N GLU A 70 0.98 10.63 -2.57
CA GLU A 70 0.77 12.07 -2.39
C GLU A 70 -0.56 12.36 -1.70
N LYS A 71 -1.64 11.68 -2.11
CA LYS A 71 -3.00 11.88 -1.60
C LYS A 71 -3.14 11.46 -0.13
N ILE A 72 -2.44 10.40 0.28
CA ILE A 72 -2.45 9.90 1.66
C ILE A 72 -1.39 10.59 2.53
N ASN A 73 -0.59 11.48 1.96
CA ASN A 73 0.48 12.23 2.62
C ASN A 73 1.46 11.35 3.44
N LYS A 74 1.57 10.07 3.07
CA LYS A 74 2.53 9.12 3.65
C LYS A 74 3.74 9.07 2.73
N LYS A 75 4.89 9.47 3.26
CA LYS A 75 6.19 9.20 2.62
C LYS A 75 6.58 7.78 2.98
N LEU A 76 6.34 6.84 2.08
CA LEU A 76 6.95 5.52 2.20
C LEU A 76 8.47 5.67 1.97
N PRO A 77 9.33 5.18 2.87
CA PRO A 77 10.77 5.05 2.64
C PRO A 77 11.05 3.86 1.71
N LEU A 78 10.34 3.80 0.59
CA LEU A 78 10.49 2.78 -0.44
C LEU A 78 11.43 3.33 -1.50
N GLU A 79 12.72 2.98 -1.41
CA GLU A 79 13.56 2.95 -2.61
C GLU A 79 13.09 1.77 -3.47
N ILE A 80 12.03 1.99 -4.26
CA ILE A 80 11.60 1.01 -5.27
C ILE A 80 12.68 0.99 -6.35
N SER A 81 13.67 0.12 -6.18
CA SER A 81 14.57 -0.25 -7.27
C SER A 81 13.76 -1.10 -8.25
N ILE A 82 13.22 -0.45 -9.28
CA ILE A 82 12.68 -1.15 -10.45
C ILE A 82 13.86 -1.91 -11.07
N PRO A 83 13.87 -3.25 -11.12
CA PRO A 83 14.90 -3.95 -11.85
C PRO A 83 14.75 -3.56 -13.32
N ASN A 84 15.74 -2.83 -13.84
CA ASN A 84 15.90 -2.63 -15.28
C ASN A 84 16.13 -4.02 -15.88
N GLU A 85 15.13 -4.55 -16.58
CA GLU A 85 15.35 -5.66 -17.51
C GLU A 85 16.25 -5.14 -18.65
N ASN A 86 17.50 -5.61 -18.68
CA ASN A 86 18.40 -5.53 -19.83
C ASN A 86 18.27 -6.80 -20.67
#